data_AF-A0A7W1ATD4-F1
#
_entry.id   AF-A0A7W1ATD4-F1
#
_cell.length_a   1.000
_cell.length_b   1.000
_cell.length_c   1.000
_cell.angle_alpha   90.00
_cell.angle_beta   90.00
_cell.angle_gamma   90.00
#
_symmetry.space_group_name_H-M   'P 1'
#
loop_
_entity.id
_entity.type
_entity.pdbx_description
1 polymer ?
#
loop_
_entity_poly.entity_id
_entity_poly.type
_entity_poly.pdbx_seq_one_letter_code
_entity_poly.pdbx_strand_id
1 'polypeptide(L)'
;MIDTLRYLKRNRYFPGKLLTAEDLELEQQYFREKLKRHNQYLHGFGIVFGLKVTQNAREVVISPGVAIDCQGNEIVLPEPQEQALPGPDLGATLFLSVSYIEKEADPVPAKVSNSSVMENSRIEESAAAIFGKANANQGHRHFNGRWSACGKSHGLTIARLKFSSGRWRIDRRHHAPLIK
;
A
#
# COMPACT_ATOMS: atom_id res chain seq x y z
N MET A 1 -20.82 2.20 -1.80
CA MET A 1 -20.02 1.83 -2.99
C MET A 1 -20.09 2.87 -4.13
N ILE A 2 -20.70 4.05 -3.94
CA ILE A 2 -20.83 5.10 -4.98
C ILE A 2 -19.93 6.32 -4.69
N ASP A 3 -19.31 6.40 -3.51
CA ASP A 3 -18.66 7.61 -2.98
C ASP A 3 -17.27 7.96 -3.56
N THR A 4 -16.88 7.36 -4.68
CA THR A 4 -15.54 7.53 -5.29
C THR A 4 -15.55 7.76 -6.80
N LEU A 5 -16.72 7.75 -7.45
CA LEU A 5 -16.82 8.10 -8.87
C LEU A 5 -16.81 9.62 -9.05
N ARG A 6 -15.60 10.20 -9.06
CA ARG A 6 -15.36 11.61 -9.37
C ARG A 6 -14.84 11.79 -10.78
N TYR A 7 -15.26 12.88 -11.44
CA TYR A 7 -14.63 13.31 -12.68
C TYR A 7 -13.19 13.73 -12.40
N LEU A 8 -12.25 13.24 -13.21
CA LEU A 8 -10.86 13.70 -13.16
C LEU A 8 -10.71 14.93 -14.04
N LYS A 9 -10.00 15.93 -13.54
CA LYS A 9 -9.58 17.12 -14.28
C LYS A 9 -8.09 16.99 -14.62
N ARG A 10 -7.69 17.56 -15.75
CA ARG A 10 -6.29 17.69 -16.16
C ARG A 10 -6.06 19.07 -16.74
N ASN A 11 -4.82 19.50 -16.73
CA ASN A 11 -4.42 20.75 -17.34
C ASN A 11 -4.77 20.78 -18.85
N ARG A 12 -5.21 21.95 -19.32
CA ARG A 12 -5.42 22.23 -20.74
C ARG A 12 -4.41 23.29 -21.17
N TYR A 13 -3.46 22.90 -22.00
CA TYR A 13 -2.45 23.82 -22.53
C TYR A 13 -3.03 24.73 -23.61
N PHE A 14 -2.55 25.98 -23.63
CA PHE A 14 -2.74 26.93 -24.71
C PHE A 14 -1.58 27.94 -24.71
N PRO A 15 -1.27 28.60 -25.85
CA PRO A 15 -0.16 29.55 -25.93
C PRO A 15 -0.31 30.69 -24.93
N GLY A 16 0.77 31.02 -24.24
CA GLY A 16 0.79 32.09 -23.22
C GLY A 16 0.23 31.68 -21.85
N LYS A 17 -0.21 30.44 -21.65
CA LYS A 17 -0.59 29.96 -20.30
C LYS A 17 0.66 29.85 -19.42
N LEU A 18 0.69 30.56 -18.31
CA LEU A 18 1.66 30.33 -17.22
C LEU A 18 1.26 29.09 -16.43
N LEU A 19 2.21 28.20 -16.17
CA LEU A 19 2.00 27.00 -15.36
C LEU A 19 2.49 27.25 -13.94
N THR A 20 1.68 26.87 -12.96
CA THR A 20 2.04 26.90 -11.54
C THR A 20 2.44 25.50 -11.04
N ALA A 21 2.97 25.41 -9.82
CA ALA A 21 3.14 24.12 -9.15
C ALA A 21 1.83 23.34 -9.04
N GLU A 22 0.71 24.02 -8.76
CA GLU A 22 -0.62 23.42 -8.69
C GLU A 22 -1.06 22.80 -10.03
N ASP A 23 -0.79 23.45 -11.17
CA ASP A 23 -1.08 22.88 -12.49
C ASP A 23 -0.31 21.56 -12.72
N LEU A 24 0.96 21.50 -12.28
CA LEU A 24 1.83 20.33 -12.44
C LEU A 24 1.47 19.20 -11.45
N GLU A 25 1.07 19.54 -10.22
CA GLU A 25 0.52 18.59 -9.26
C GLU A 25 -0.79 17.98 -9.75
N LEU A 26 -1.67 18.79 -10.36
CA LEU A 26 -2.91 18.32 -10.96
C LEU A 26 -2.65 17.31 -12.09
N GLU A 27 -1.60 17.52 -12.89
CA GLU A 27 -1.20 16.57 -13.92
C GLU A 27 -0.75 15.23 -13.33
N GLN A 28 0.05 15.23 -12.25
CA GLN A 28 0.44 14.01 -11.55
C GLN A 28 -0.77 13.29 -10.95
N GLN A 29 -1.64 14.02 -10.24
CA GLN A 29 -2.85 13.46 -9.65
C GLN A 29 -3.78 12.86 -10.70
N TYR A 30 -3.95 13.49 -11.87
CA TYR A 30 -4.80 12.95 -12.93
C TYR A 30 -4.40 11.53 -13.32
N PHE A 31 -3.11 11.28 -13.57
CA PHE A 31 -2.64 9.96 -13.98
C PHE A 31 -2.70 8.97 -12.83
N ARG A 32 -2.27 9.36 -11.63
CA ARG A 32 -2.33 8.51 -10.42
C ARG A 32 -3.75 8.05 -10.14
N GLU A 33 -4.71 8.97 -10.11
CA GLU A 33 -6.12 8.65 -9.84
C GLU A 33 -6.78 7.86 -10.98
N LYS A 34 -6.34 8.05 -12.22
CA LYS A 34 -6.81 7.24 -13.35
C LYS A 34 -6.32 5.80 -13.25
N LEU A 35 -5.06 5.59 -12.84
CA LEU A 35 -4.47 4.26 -12.62
C LEU A 35 -5.10 3.58 -11.40
N LYS A 36 -5.24 4.27 -10.27
CA LYS A 36 -5.96 3.76 -9.09
C LYS A 36 -7.37 3.29 -9.45
N ARG A 37 -8.10 4.09 -10.22
CA ARG A 37 -9.43 3.71 -10.73
C ARG A 37 -9.37 2.48 -11.64
N HIS A 38 -8.40 2.40 -12.56
CA HIS A 38 -8.22 1.23 -13.40
C HIS A 38 -8.01 -0.03 -12.55
N ASN A 39 -7.06 0.03 -11.60
CA ASN A 39 -6.73 -1.06 -10.69
C ASN A 39 -7.94 -1.49 -9.84
N GLN A 40 -8.58 -0.54 -9.16
CA GLN A 40 -9.70 -0.81 -8.26
C GLN A 40 -10.89 -1.49 -8.96
N TYR A 41 -11.28 -1.01 -10.14
CA TYR A 41 -12.52 -1.46 -10.79
C TYR A 41 -12.30 -2.60 -11.80
N LEU A 42 -11.12 -2.69 -12.41
CA LEU A 42 -10.83 -3.73 -13.40
C LEU A 42 -10.04 -4.91 -12.83
N HIS A 43 -9.29 -4.73 -11.74
CA HIS A 43 -8.48 -5.80 -11.15
C HIS A 43 -8.91 -6.15 -9.72
N GLY A 44 -9.54 -5.21 -9.00
CA GLY A 44 -9.91 -5.38 -7.60
C GLY A 44 -8.72 -5.09 -6.70
N PHE A 45 -8.55 -5.88 -5.64
CA PHE A 45 -7.41 -5.78 -4.72
C PHE A 45 -6.86 -7.17 -4.37
N GLY A 46 -5.60 -7.23 -3.96
CA GLY A 46 -4.91 -8.47 -3.60
C GLY A 46 -3.49 -8.55 -4.15
N ILE A 47 -2.85 -9.69 -3.89
CA ILE A 47 -1.49 -9.99 -4.38
C ILE A 47 -1.57 -10.30 -5.87
N VAL A 48 -0.72 -9.63 -6.66
CA VAL A 48 -0.52 -9.92 -8.09
C VAL A 48 0.48 -11.06 -8.24
N PHE A 49 1.67 -10.92 -7.63
CA PHE A 49 2.66 -11.99 -7.52
C PHE A 49 3.58 -11.78 -6.31
N GLY A 50 4.27 -12.83 -5.89
CA GLY A 50 5.26 -12.74 -4.81
C GLY A 50 4.62 -12.60 -3.43
N LEU A 51 5.21 -11.75 -2.57
CA LEU A 51 4.77 -11.48 -1.19
C LEU A 51 4.53 -12.74 -0.34
N LYS A 52 5.32 -13.80 -0.60
CA LYS A 52 5.25 -15.04 0.17
C LYS A 52 5.82 -14.80 1.55
N VAL A 53 5.09 -15.25 2.55
CA VAL A 53 5.48 -15.09 3.95
C VAL A 53 6.08 -16.40 4.46
N THR A 54 7.33 -16.35 4.88
CA THR A 54 8.04 -17.43 5.58
C THR A 54 8.47 -16.95 6.97
N GLN A 55 8.85 -17.85 7.86
CA GLN A 55 9.32 -17.46 9.19
C GLN A 55 10.53 -18.30 9.60
N ASN A 56 11.40 -17.70 10.39
CA ASN A 56 12.39 -18.41 11.20
C ASN A 56 12.01 -18.29 12.68
N ALA A 57 12.97 -18.48 13.59
CA ALA A 57 12.72 -18.45 15.03
C ALA A 57 12.45 -17.03 15.58
N ARG A 58 12.92 -15.98 14.89
CA ARG A 58 12.91 -14.60 15.40
C ARG A 58 12.13 -13.64 14.51
N GLU A 59 11.97 -13.94 13.24
CA GLU A 59 11.36 -13.02 12.29
C GLU A 59 10.50 -13.74 11.24
N VAL A 60 9.71 -12.91 10.57
CA VAL A 60 8.98 -13.22 9.36
C VAL A 60 9.71 -12.57 8.19
N VAL A 61 9.86 -13.31 7.11
CA VAL A 61 10.43 -12.81 5.85
C VAL A 61 9.33 -12.77 4.80
N ILE A 62 9.17 -11.60 4.18
CA ILE A 62 8.26 -11.37 3.06
C ILE A 62 9.10 -11.36 1.79
N SER A 63 8.81 -12.25 0.84
CA SER A 63 9.52 -12.24 -0.45
C SER A 63 9.16 -10.99 -1.26
N PRO A 64 10.02 -10.56 -2.21
CA PRO A 64 9.66 -9.56 -3.20
C PRO A 64 8.33 -9.88 -3.90
N GLY A 65 7.62 -8.85 -4.34
CA GLY A 65 6.34 -9.00 -5.02
C GLY A 65 5.57 -7.70 -5.16
N VAL A 66 4.39 -7.83 -5.75
CA VAL A 66 3.48 -6.71 -6.02
C VAL A 66 2.06 -7.08 -5.59
N ALA A 67 1.39 -6.12 -4.99
CA ALA A 67 -0.03 -6.19 -4.67
C ALA A 67 -0.75 -4.88 -5.03
N ILE A 68 -2.07 -4.93 -5.03
CA ILE A 68 -2.94 -3.76 -5.15
C ILE A 68 -3.81 -3.66 -3.90
N ASP A 69 -3.89 -2.48 -3.30
CA ASP A 69 -4.76 -2.22 -2.15
C ASP A 69 -6.21 -1.86 -2.55
N CYS A 70 -7.08 -1.66 -1.56
CA CYS A 70 -8.48 -1.35 -1.83
C CYS A 70 -8.75 0.05 -2.42
N GLN A 71 -7.76 0.95 -2.42
CA GLN A 71 -7.84 2.25 -3.08
C GLN A 71 -7.24 2.21 -4.50
N GLY A 72 -6.61 1.09 -4.88
CA GLY A 72 -5.97 0.91 -6.18
C GLY A 72 -4.49 1.32 -6.19
N ASN A 73 -3.87 1.56 -5.03
CA ASN A 73 -2.43 1.79 -4.93
C ASN A 73 -1.68 0.49 -5.20
N GLU A 74 -0.56 0.59 -5.90
CA GLU A 74 0.35 -0.52 -6.12
C GLU A 74 1.32 -0.61 -4.94
N ILE A 75 1.30 -1.72 -4.23
CA ILE A 75 2.23 -2.02 -3.14
C ILE A 75 3.37 -2.82 -3.76
N VAL A 76 4.52 -2.18 -3.94
CA VAL A 76 5.71 -2.80 -4.52
C VAL A 76 6.71 -3.09 -3.41
N LEU A 77 7.11 -4.36 -3.31
CA LEU A 77 8.21 -4.78 -2.46
C LEU A 77 9.34 -5.33 -3.34
N PRO A 78 10.39 -4.56 -3.62
CA PRO A 78 11.43 -4.95 -4.58
C PRO A 78 12.42 -5.98 -4.02
N GLU A 79 12.62 -5.98 -2.70
CA GLU A 79 13.58 -6.82 -1.99
C GLU A 79 12.91 -7.55 -0.82
N PRO A 80 13.48 -8.67 -0.32
CA PRO A 80 12.93 -9.34 0.85
C PRO A 80 12.84 -8.39 2.04
N GLN A 81 11.70 -8.38 2.73
CA GLN A 81 11.51 -7.58 3.94
C GLN A 81 11.39 -8.48 5.17
N GLU A 82 12.29 -8.26 6.11
CA GLU A 82 12.30 -8.92 7.41
C GLU A 82 11.47 -8.13 8.42
N GLN A 83 10.69 -8.82 9.23
CA GLN A 83 9.90 -8.25 10.31
C GLN A 83 10.07 -9.10 11.56
N ALA A 84 10.67 -8.51 12.60
CA ALA A 84 10.84 -9.15 13.89
C ALA A 84 9.49 -9.64 14.42
N LEU A 85 9.47 -10.87 14.94
CA LEU A 85 8.27 -11.43 15.54
C LEU A 85 7.90 -10.62 16.79
N PRO A 86 6.64 -10.20 16.92
CA PRO A 86 6.18 -9.41 18.06
C PRO A 86 6.24 -10.20 19.37
N GLY A 87 6.30 -9.49 20.49
CA GLY A 87 6.11 -10.08 21.81
C GLY A 87 4.72 -10.72 21.97
N PRO A 88 4.57 -11.72 22.88
CA PRO A 88 3.30 -12.40 23.11
C PRO A 88 2.23 -11.50 23.78
N ASP A 89 2.64 -10.37 24.35
CA ASP A 89 1.79 -9.34 24.95
C ASP A 89 0.84 -8.68 23.94
N LEU A 90 1.18 -8.72 22.65
CA LEU A 90 0.33 -8.22 21.57
C LEU A 90 -0.87 -9.14 21.25
N GLY A 91 -0.97 -10.31 21.89
CA GLY A 91 -2.11 -11.23 21.82
C GLY A 91 -1.76 -12.56 21.17
N ALA A 92 -2.68 -13.53 21.23
CA ALA A 92 -2.43 -14.88 20.72
C ALA A 92 -2.58 -15.03 19.19
N THR A 93 -3.10 -14.00 18.50
CA THR A 93 -3.28 -14.00 17.04
C THR A 93 -2.99 -12.61 16.51
N LEU A 94 -2.17 -12.56 15.46
CA LEU A 94 -1.82 -11.33 14.76
C LEU A 94 -1.92 -11.54 13.25
N PHE A 95 -2.03 -10.43 12.55
CA PHE A 95 -2.13 -10.36 11.10
C PHE A 95 -1.00 -9.49 10.58
N LEU A 96 -0.24 -10.00 9.63
CA LEU A 96 0.78 -9.23 8.92
C LEU A 96 0.13 -8.62 7.68
N SER A 97 0.18 -7.29 7.59
CA SER A 97 -0.34 -6.55 6.44
C SER A 97 0.75 -5.72 5.79
N VAL A 98 0.70 -5.61 4.46
CA VAL A 98 1.52 -4.67 3.70
C VAL A 98 0.68 -3.47 3.27
N SER A 99 1.25 -2.28 3.32
CA SER A 99 0.56 -1.02 2.99
C SER A 99 1.42 -0.16 2.08
N TYR A 100 0.79 0.48 1.10
CA TYR A 100 1.42 1.56 0.33
C TYR A 100 1.67 2.76 1.24
N ILE A 101 2.85 3.35 1.13
CA ILE A 101 3.20 4.60 1.80
C ILE A 101 3.95 5.50 0.82
N GLU A 102 3.83 6.80 1.02
CA GLU A 102 4.67 7.80 0.38
C GLU A 102 5.57 8.43 1.45
N LYS A 103 6.83 8.69 1.08
CA LYS A 103 7.76 9.43 1.90
C LYS A 103 8.32 10.57 1.08
N GLU A 104 8.46 11.73 1.71
CA GLU A 104 9.27 12.77 1.14
C GLU A 104 10.76 12.37 1.20
N ALA A 105 11.48 12.63 0.13
CA ALA A 105 12.86 12.18 -0.08
C ALA A 105 13.71 13.25 -0.78
N ASP A 106 15.01 12.98 -0.86
CA ASP A 106 16.02 13.82 -1.52
C ASP A 106 16.01 15.28 -1.02
N PRO A 107 16.49 15.52 0.21
CA PRO A 107 16.53 16.85 0.80
C PRO A 107 17.48 17.77 0.03
N VAL A 108 16.98 18.94 -0.37
CA VAL A 108 17.72 19.99 -1.07
C VAL A 108 17.63 21.32 -0.32
N PRO A 109 18.64 22.20 -0.44
CA PRO A 109 18.54 23.56 0.10
C PRO A 109 17.46 24.36 -0.65
N ALA A 110 16.45 24.83 0.08
CA ALA A 110 15.41 25.73 -0.41
C ALA A 110 15.53 27.09 0.28
N LYS A 111 15.30 28.16 -0.49
CA LYS A 111 15.21 29.52 0.05
C LYS A 111 13.78 29.79 0.47
N VAL A 112 13.54 29.79 1.78
CA VAL A 112 12.27 30.24 2.35
C VAL A 112 12.56 31.56 3.04
N SER A 113 12.11 32.66 2.43
CA SER A 113 12.43 34.04 2.85
C SER A 113 13.96 34.30 2.88
N ASN A 114 14.48 34.87 3.97
CA ASN A 114 15.91 35.16 4.16
C ASN A 114 16.70 33.98 4.76
N SER A 115 16.08 32.79 4.88
CA SER A 115 16.70 31.61 5.48
C SER A 115 16.81 30.47 4.46
N SER A 116 17.87 29.69 4.56
CA SER A 116 18.00 28.42 3.83
C SER A 116 17.50 27.30 4.73
N VAL A 117 16.50 26.56 4.27
CA VAL A 117 15.96 25.37 4.93
C VAL A 117 16.17 24.16 4.03
N MET A 118 16.34 22.98 4.62
CA MET A 118 16.37 21.74 3.85
C MET A 118 14.93 21.29 3.61
N GLU A 119 14.54 21.18 2.34
CA GLU A 119 13.22 20.72 1.91
C GLU A 119 13.38 19.48 1.04
N ASN A 120 12.46 18.53 1.13
CA ASN A 120 12.50 17.33 0.30
C ASN A 120 12.02 17.63 -1.11
N SER A 121 12.82 17.26 -2.11
CA SER A 121 12.52 17.55 -3.52
C SER A 121 11.72 16.46 -4.23
N ARG A 122 11.61 15.26 -3.62
CA ARG A 122 10.96 14.09 -4.21
C ARG A 122 9.94 13.47 -3.27
N ILE A 123 9.01 12.74 -3.86
CA ILE A 123 8.13 11.79 -3.16
C ILE A 123 8.54 10.40 -3.65
N GLU A 124 8.91 9.53 -2.71
CA GLU A 124 9.24 8.13 -2.95
C GLU A 124 8.09 7.24 -2.49
N GLU A 125 7.62 6.39 -3.40
CA GLU A 125 6.65 5.35 -3.09
C GLU A 125 7.36 4.16 -2.43
N SER A 126 6.76 3.60 -1.39
CA SER A 126 7.32 2.47 -0.65
C SER A 126 6.22 1.59 -0.07
N ALA A 127 6.64 0.52 0.60
CA ALA A 127 5.76 -0.40 1.31
C ALA A 127 6.14 -0.48 2.79
N ALA A 128 5.15 -0.55 3.67
CA ALA A 128 5.35 -0.91 5.07
C ALA A 128 4.70 -2.26 5.35
N ALA A 129 5.38 -3.12 6.11
CA ALA A 129 4.80 -4.36 6.63
C ALA A 129 4.61 -4.23 8.14
N ILE A 130 3.39 -4.44 8.61
CA ILE A 130 3.01 -4.14 10.00
C ILE A 130 2.17 -5.29 10.56
N PHE A 131 2.46 -5.70 11.79
CA PHE A 131 1.61 -6.59 12.56
C PHE A 131 0.44 -5.83 13.20
N GLY A 132 -0.77 -6.37 13.06
CA GLY A 132 -1.98 -5.83 13.68
C GLY A 132 -2.85 -6.93 14.28
N LYS A 133 -3.79 -6.54 15.15
CA LYS A 133 -4.75 -7.46 15.77
C LYS A 133 -5.93 -7.83 14.87
N ALA A 134 -6.12 -7.10 13.77
CA ALA A 134 -7.26 -7.25 12.87
C ALA A 134 -6.81 -7.65 11.46
N ASN A 135 -7.63 -8.46 10.79
CA ASN A 135 -7.48 -8.75 9.37
C ASN A 135 -8.04 -7.58 8.56
N ALA A 136 -7.18 -6.83 7.88
CA ALA A 136 -7.59 -5.68 7.08
C ALA A 136 -8.49 -6.07 5.88
N ASN A 137 -8.45 -7.34 5.46
CA ASN A 137 -9.29 -7.84 4.38
C ASN A 137 -10.68 -8.27 4.87
N GLN A 138 -10.94 -8.26 6.18
CA GLN A 138 -12.20 -8.72 6.74
C GLN A 138 -13.39 -7.92 6.18
N GLY A 139 -14.49 -8.62 5.89
CA GLY A 139 -15.72 -8.01 5.36
C GLY A 139 -15.71 -7.73 3.85
N HIS A 140 -14.57 -7.93 3.17
CA HIS A 140 -14.52 -7.88 1.72
C HIS A 140 -15.16 -9.12 1.11
N ARG A 141 -15.81 -8.94 -0.04
CA ARG A 141 -16.52 -10.01 -0.75
C ARG A 141 -15.81 -10.34 -2.04
N HIS A 142 -15.90 -11.59 -2.43
CA HIS A 142 -15.50 -12.04 -3.75
C HIS A 142 -16.68 -11.91 -4.70
N PHE A 143 -16.53 -11.17 -5.79
CA PHE A 143 -17.57 -10.89 -6.77
C PHE A 143 -16.99 -10.97 -8.18
N ASN A 144 -17.67 -11.67 -9.09
CA ASN A 144 -17.22 -11.87 -10.48
C ASN A 144 -15.76 -12.33 -10.62
N GLY A 145 -15.33 -13.27 -9.79
CA GLY A 145 -13.97 -13.81 -9.86
C GLY A 145 -12.88 -12.92 -9.27
N ARG A 146 -13.24 -11.80 -8.63
CA ARG A 146 -12.31 -10.81 -8.07
C ARG A 146 -12.69 -10.43 -6.65
N TRP A 147 -11.72 -9.93 -5.90
CA TRP A 147 -11.99 -9.30 -4.60
C TRP A 147 -12.47 -7.86 -4.79
N SER A 148 -13.70 -7.57 -4.35
CA SER A 148 -14.28 -6.23 -4.46
C SER A 148 -13.55 -5.25 -3.54
N ALA A 149 -12.86 -4.28 -4.13
CA ALA A 149 -12.18 -3.22 -3.40
C ALA A 149 -13.18 -2.25 -2.73
N CYS A 150 -12.93 -1.88 -1.46
CA CYS A 150 -13.82 -0.98 -0.72
C CYS A 150 -13.62 0.52 -1.03
N GLY A 151 -12.54 0.88 -1.75
CA GLY A 151 -12.19 2.25 -2.12
C GLY A 151 -11.42 3.03 -1.05
N LYS A 152 -11.15 2.43 0.11
CA LYS A 152 -10.41 3.05 1.22
C LYS A 152 -8.96 2.59 1.20
N SER A 153 -8.04 3.49 1.56
CA SER A 153 -6.65 3.13 1.80
C SER A 153 -6.55 2.37 3.12
N HIS A 154 -6.06 1.14 3.05
CA HIS A 154 -5.72 0.30 4.19
C HIS A 154 -4.76 -0.81 3.73
N GLY A 155 -4.03 -1.39 4.67
CA GLY A 155 -3.12 -2.50 4.35
C GLY A 155 -3.85 -3.71 3.77
N LEU A 156 -3.12 -4.49 2.99
CA LEU A 156 -3.51 -5.82 2.53
C LEU A 156 -2.95 -6.85 3.51
N THR A 157 -3.82 -7.57 4.21
CA THR A 157 -3.36 -8.66 5.09
C THR A 157 -2.88 -9.83 4.23
N ILE A 158 -1.62 -10.23 4.41
CA ILE A 158 -0.96 -11.28 3.63
C ILE A 158 -0.67 -12.55 4.44
N ALA A 159 -0.66 -12.45 5.78
CA ALA A 159 -0.53 -13.62 6.64
C ALA A 159 -1.27 -13.46 7.97
N ARG A 160 -1.64 -14.59 8.56
CA ARG A 160 -2.09 -14.71 9.95
C ARG A 160 -1.07 -15.51 10.73
N LEU A 161 -0.70 -15.04 11.92
CA LEU A 161 0.18 -15.73 12.84
C LEU A 161 -0.58 -16.07 14.12
N LYS A 162 -0.24 -17.21 14.72
CA LYS A 162 -0.77 -17.66 16.01
C LYS A 162 0.36 -17.96 16.98
N PHE A 163 0.24 -17.45 18.19
CA PHE A 163 1.15 -17.77 19.28
C PHE A 163 0.64 -19.00 20.03
N SER A 164 1.44 -20.05 20.09
CA SER A 164 1.11 -21.28 20.81
C SER A 164 2.37 -21.98 21.29
N SER A 165 2.34 -22.52 22.51
CA SER A 165 3.47 -23.25 23.11
C SER A 165 4.78 -22.44 23.07
N GLY A 166 4.72 -21.14 23.41
CA GLY A 166 5.89 -20.26 23.49
C GLY A 166 6.48 -19.80 22.16
N ARG A 167 5.81 -20.05 21.02
CA ARG A 167 6.31 -19.62 19.69
C ARG A 167 5.20 -19.18 18.75
N TRP A 168 5.55 -18.25 17.86
CA TRP A 168 4.72 -17.86 16.73
C TRP A 168 4.79 -18.90 15.60
N ARG A 169 3.65 -19.12 14.95
CA ARG A 169 3.55 -19.90 13.71
C ARG A 169 2.63 -19.21 12.71
N ILE A 170 3.05 -19.15 11.45
CA ILE A 170 2.19 -18.82 10.32
C ILE A 170 1.05 -19.84 10.24
N ASP A 171 -0.18 -19.35 10.22
CA ASP A 171 -1.37 -20.15 10.07
C ASP A 171 -1.64 -20.44 8.59
N ARG A 172 -1.35 -21.67 8.16
CA ARG A 172 -1.51 -22.14 6.78
C ARG A 172 -2.95 -22.15 6.27
N ARG A 173 -3.96 -21.98 7.15
CA ARG A 173 -5.37 -21.87 6.75
C ARG A 173 -5.77 -20.46 6.35
N HIS A 174 -4.88 -19.47 6.54
CA HIS A 174 -5.13 -18.11 6.06
C HIS A 174 -4.70 -18.01 4.60
N HIS A 175 -5.61 -17.54 3.76
CA HIS A 175 -5.34 -17.27 2.35
C HIS A 175 -5.50 -15.77 2.11
N ALA A 176 -4.42 -15.14 1.65
CA ALA A 176 -4.45 -13.76 1.23
C ALA A 176 -5.29 -13.59 -0.05
N PRO A 177 -5.95 -12.44 -0.26
CA PRO A 177 -6.56 -12.09 -1.53
C PRO A 177 -5.54 -12.15 -2.65
N LEU A 178 -5.90 -12.80 -3.76
CA LEU A 178 -5.09 -12.88 -4.98
C LEU A 178 -5.86 -12.23 -6.12
N ILE A 179 -5.14 -11.56 -7.00
CA ILE A 179 -5.64 -11.11 -8.30
C ILE A 179 -5.31 -12.21 -9.30
N LYS A 180 -6.31 -12.63 -10.09
CA LYS A 180 -6.19 -13.67 -11.10
C LYS A 180 -6.13 -13.08 -12.50
#